data_AF-A0A1F8DNN5-F1
#
_entry.id   AF-A0A1F8DNN5-F1
#
_cell.length_a   1.000
_cell.length_b   1.000
_cell.length_c   1.000
_cell.angle_alpha   90.00
_cell.angle_beta   90.00
_cell.angle_gamma   90.00
#
_symmetry.space_group_name_H-M   'P 1'
#
loop_
_entity.id
_entity.type
_entity.pdbx_description
1 polymer ?
#
loop_
_entity_poly.entity_id
_entity_poly.type
_entity_poly.pdbx_seq_one_letter_code
_entity_poly.pdbx_strand_id
1 'polypeptide(L)'
;MKIVESLTGKSVFYATPKQAFSNETIINALRDMNFSVEPTLFSYKGKRIPGWVVNPEFVKMLYGGKVSFPKLGFSVYTEVNGVVRRFRLMEPAIQIKARAKRHLQAKNSDKAKRI
;
A
#
# COMPACT_ATOMS: atom_id res chain seq x y z
N MET A 1 -28.67 0.40 -2.37
CA MET A 1 -27.33 -0.15 -2.06
C MET A 1 -26.83 0.55 -0.80
N LYS A 2 -26.79 -0.14 0.35
CA LYS A 2 -26.28 0.44 1.60
C LYS A 2 -24.77 0.28 1.64
N ILE A 3 -24.06 1.39 1.47
CA ILE A 3 -22.64 1.49 1.77
C ILE A 3 -22.54 1.38 3.29
N VAL A 4 -21.94 0.29 3.78
CA VAL A 4 -21.68 0.13 5.22
C VAL A 4 -20.55 1.11 5.54
N GLU A 5 -20.90 2.27 6.09
CA GLU A 5 -19.96 3.20 6.70
C GLU A 5 -19.34 2.50 7.93
N SER A 6 -18.25 1.76 7.73
CA SER A 6 -17.53 1.16 8.85
C SER A 6 -16.80 2.27 9.62
N LEU A 7 -17.33 2.63 10.78
CA LEU A 7 -16.68 3.27 11.93
C LEU A 7 -15.32 3.98 11.66
N THR A 8 -15.44 5.26 11.33
CA THR A 8 -14.78 6.39 12.03
C THR A 8 -13.25 6.50 12.02
N GLY A 9 -12.73 6.88 10.85
CA GLY A 9 -11.45 7.57 10.68
C GLY A 9 -11.20 7.83 9.20
N LYS A 10 -11.19 9.10 8.76
CA LYS A 10 -10.83 9.44 7.37
C LYS A 10 -9.43 8.89 7.12
N SER A 11 -9.34 7.79 6.37
CA SER A 11 -8.06 7.18 6.04
C SER A 11 -7.41 8.03 4.97
N VAL A 12 -6.32 8.72 5.30
CA VAL A 12 -5.54 9.47 4.32
C VAL A 12 -4.47 8.54 3.76
N PHE A 13 -4.33 8.50 2.44
CA PHE A 13 -3.26 7.74 1.80
C PHE A 13 -2.19 8.69 1.31
N TYR A 14 -0.93 8.33 1.56
CA TYR A 14 0.23 9.04 1.04
C TYR A 14 0.99 8.12 0.11
N ALA A 15 1.29 8.58 -1.10
CA ALA A 15 2.18 7.88 -2.02
C ALA A 15 3.54 8.60 -2.08
N THR A 16 4.63 7.84 -2.00
CA THR A 16 6.00 8.37 -2.06
C THR A 16 6.83 7.52 -3.03
N PRO A 17 7.54 8.11 -4.02
CA PRO A 17 8.46 7.38 -4.88
C PRO A 17 9.59 6.76 -4.04
N LYS A 18 10.01 5.54 -4.39
CA LYS A 18 11.26 4.97 -3.89
C LYS A 18 12.42 5.71 -4.57
N GLN A 19 13.57 5.81 -3.91
CA GLN A 19 14.76 6.54 -4.39
C GLN A 19 15.16 6.27 -5.85
N ALA A 20 14.85 5.09 -6.40
CA ALA A 20 15.15 4.74 -7.78
C ALA A 20 14.17 5.33 -8.83
N PHE A 21 13.15 6.07 -8.43
CA PHE A 21 12.10 6.59 -9.32
C PHE A 21 12.03 8.12 -9.23
N SER A 22 11.92 8.78 -10.39
CA SER A 22 11.78 10.23 -10.46
C SER A 22 10.43 10.68 -9.91
N ASN A 23 10.41 11.86 -9.29
CA ASN A 23 9.18 12.51 -8.85
C ASN A 23 8.24 12.84 -10.03
N GLU A 24 8.77 12.96 -11.25
CA GLU A 24 7.96 13.27 -12.44
C GLU A 24 6.91 12.21 -12.73
N THR A 25 7.23 10.93 -12.48
CA THR A 25 6.29 9.83 -12.75
C THR A 25 5.05 9.94 -11.88
N ILE A 26 5.20 10.26 -10.58
CA ILE A 26 4.04 10.44 -9.70
C ILE A 26 3.28 11.72 -10.02
N ILE A 27 4.00 12.80 -10.35
CA ILE A 27 3.39 14.09 -10.69
C ILE A 27 2.50 13.95 -11.92
N ASN A 28 2.96 13.27 -12.98
CA ASN A 28 2.16 13.04 -14.18
C ASN A 28 0.91 12.21 -13.87
N ALA A 29 1.04 11.13 -13.10
CA ALA A 29 -0.12 10.34 -12.66
C ALA A 29 -1.13 11.17 -11.86
N LEU A 30 -0.64 12.04 -10.97
CA LEU A 30 -1.49 12.90 -10.16
C LEU A 30 -2.22 13.92 -11.04
N ARG A 31 -1.54 14.52 -12.03
CA ARG A 31 -2.15 15.43 -13.01
C ARG A 31 -3.24 14.74 -13.83
N ASP A 32 -2.97 13.54 -14.34
CA ASP A 32 -3.94 12.77 -15.15
C ASP A 32 -5.22 12.46 -14.37
N MET A 33 -5.11 12.32 -13.05
CA MET A 33 -6.22 12.07 -12.14
C MET A 33 -6.73 13.32 -11.41
N ASN A 34 -6.27 14.51 -11.82
CA ASN A 34 -6.65 15.80 -11.24
C ASN A 34 -6.45 15.91 -9.72
N PHE A 35 -5.38 15.32 -9.21
CA PHE A 35 -4.92 15.46 -7.82
C PHE A 35 -3.94 16.62 -7.66
N SER A 36 -3.78 17.08 -6.41
CA SER A 36 -2.70 18.00 -6.06
C SER A 36 -1.33 17.35 -6.33
N VAL A 37 -0.48 18.10 -7.02
CA VAL A 37 0.92 17.74 -7.28
C VAL A 37 1.87 18.28 -6.21
N GLU A 38 1.35 19.01 -5.21
CA GLU A 38 2.15 19.52 -4.10
C GLU A 38 2.42 18.41 -3.08
N PRO A 39 3.69 18.13 -2.74
CA PRO A 39 4.03 17.14 -1.74
C PRO A 39 3.67 17.65 -0.33
N THR A 40 3.11 16.77 0.48
CA THR A 40 2.87 16.98 1.91
C THR A 40 3.91 16.23 2.73
N LEU A 41 4.39 16.82 3.82
CA LEU A 41 5.27 16.12 4.76
C LEU A 41 4.43 15.40 5.81
N PHE A 42 4.60 14.08 5.92
CA PHE A 42 3.96 13.27 6.96
C PHE A 42 5.01 12.61 7.86
N SER A 43 4.65 12.31 9.11
CA SER A 43 5.55 11.65 10.07
C SER A 43 5.37 10.14 10.03
N TYR A 44 6.46 9.41 9.81
CA TYR A 44 6.47 7.95 9.90
C TYR A 44 7.74 7.48 10.61
N LYS A 45 7.57 6.74 11.71
CA LYS A 45 8.68 6.27 12.57
C LYS A 45 9.66 7.39 12.98
N GLY A 46 9.11 8.57 13.32
CA GLY A 46 9.89 9.73 13.74
C GLY A 46 10.60 10.49 12.61
N LYS A 47 10.43 10.07 11.34
CA LYS A 47 10.99 10.77 10.17
C LYS A 47 9.89 11.52 9.43
N ARG A 48 10.18 12.74 9.00
CA ARG A 48 9.34 13.48 8.05
C ARG A 48 9.63 12.97 6.64
N ILE A 49 8.60 12.46 5.98
CA ILE A 49 8.68 11.89 4.64
C ILE A 49 7.80 12.74 3.71
N PRO A 50 8.31 13.18 2.54
CA PRO A 50 7.46 13.79 1.53
C PRO A 50 6.58 12.73 0.86
N GLY A 51 5.30 13.04 0.70
CA GLY A 51 4.36 12.20 -0.02
C GLY A 51 3.15 12.98 -0.52
N TRP A 52 2.49 12.43 -1.52
CA TRP A 52 1.31 13.04 -2.12
C TRP A 52 0.07 12.40 -1.54
N VAL A 53 -0.90 13.22 -1.17
CA VAL A 53 -2.21 12.74 -0.71
C VAL A 53 -2.96 12.16 -1.90
N VAL A 54 -3.35 10.90 -1.78
CA VAL A 54 -4.01 10.14 -2.84
C VAL A 54 -5.28 9.46 -2.33
N ASN A 55 -6.17 9.09 -3.25
CA ASN A 55 -7.37 8.32 -2.91
C ASN A 55 -7.11 6.79 -3.05
N PRO A 56 -8.04 5.94 -2.57
CA PRO A 56 -7.91 4.49 -2.72
C PRO A 56 -7.84 4.00 -4.18
N GLU A 57 -8.41 4.72 -5.14
CA GLU A 57 -8.37 4.34 -6.56
C GLU A 57 -6.98 4.51 -7.15
N PHE A 58 -6.29 5.61 -6.82
CA PHE A 58 -4.89 5.83 -7.16
C PHE A 58 -4.00 4.74 -6.57
N VAL A 59 -4.24 4.35 -5.31
CA VAL A 59 -3.54 3.22 -4.69
C VAL A 59 -3.80 1.93 -5.47
N LYS A 60 -5.04 1.64 -5.85
CA LYS A 60 -5.37 0.49 -6.71
C LYS A 60 -4.68 0.57 -8.07
N MET A 61 -4.53 1.76 -8.65
CA MET A 61 -3.82 1.97 -9.91
C MET A 61 -2.32 1.65 -9.79
N LEU A 62 -1.66 2.16 -8.74
CA LEU A 62 -0.25 1.89 -8.44
C LEU A 62 0.07 0.40 -8.32
N TYR A 63 -0.82 -0.36 -7.68
CA TYR A 63 -0.62 -1.81 -7.45
C TYR A 63 -1.28 -2.71 -8.50
N GLY A 64 -2.31 -2.22 -9.20
CA GLY A 64 -3.14 -3.00 -10.12
C GLY A 64 -2.54 -3.17 -11.51
N GLY A 65 -1.42 -2.53 -11.82
CA GLY A 65 -0.70 -2.68 -13.09
C GLY A 65 -1.51 -2.25 -14.32
N LYS A 66 -2.59 -1.47 -14.13
CA LYS A 66 -3.48 -0.99 -15.22
C LYS A 66 -2.94 0.23 -15.96
N VAL A 67 -1.78 0.72 -15.56
CA VAL A 67 -1.04 1.76 -16.25
C VAL A 67 0.39 1.24 -16.33
N SER A 68 1.17 1.70 -17.31
CA SER A 68 2.62 1.47 -17.48
C SER A 68 3.48 1.95 -16.30
N PHE A 69 2.89 2.04 -15.10
CA PHE A 69 3.53 2.29 -13.84
C PHE A 69 4.35 1.07 -13.47
N PRO A 70 5.67 1.22 -13.28
CA PRO A 70 6.48 0.15 -12.73
C PRO A 70 5.88 -0.25 -11.38
N LYS A 71 5.34 -1.49 -11.31
CA LYS A 71 4.59 -2.12 -10.19
C LYS A 71 5.20 -1.95 -8.78
N LEU A 72 6.40 -1.39 -8.68
CA LEU A 72 7.22 -1.39 -7.49
C LEU A 72 7.86 -0.02 -7.18
N GLY A 73 7.53 1.04 -7.93
CA GLY A 73 8.20 2.33 -7.80
C GLY A 73 7.78 3.20 -6.62
N PHE A 74 6.67 2.86 -5.95
CA PHE A 74 6.07 3.72 -4.94
C PHE A 74 5.87 2.96 -3.62
N SER A 75 6.01 3.68 -2.51
CA SER A 75 5.58 3.24 -1.18
C SER A 75 4.31 3.99 -0.83
N VAL A 76 3.28 3.25 -0.45
CA VAL A 76 2.03 3.83 0.05
C VAL A 76 2.00 3.75 1.57
N TYR A 77 1.50 4.80 2.20
CA TYR A 77 1.24 4.90 3.62
C TYR A 77 -0.23 5.23 3.83
N THR A 78 -0.79 4.76 4.93
CA THR A 78 -2.16 5.06 5.34
C THR A 78 -2.12 5.63 6.74
N GLU A 79 -2.81 6.73 6.93
CA GLU A 79 -3.01 7.34 8.24
C GLU A 79 -4.43 7.06 8.71
N VAL A 80 -4.53 6.46 9.90
CA VAL A 80 -5.80 6.16 10.55
C VAL A 80 -5.72 6.72 11.96
N ASN A 81 -6.58 7.68 12.28
CA ASN A 81 -6.64 8.34 13.59
C ASN A 81 -5.28 8.91 14.03
N GLY A 82 -4.57 9.60 13.13
CA GLY A 82 -3.25 10.19 13.38
C GLY A 82 -2.08 9.20 13.36
N VAL A 83 -2.33 7.91 13.18
CA VAL A 83 -1.28 6.88 13.15
C VAL A 83 -0.97 6.49 11.72
N VAL A 84 0.22 6.85 11.25
CA VAL A 84 0.71 6.48 9.91
C VAL A 84 1.31 5.07 9.91
N ARG A 85 0.83 4.22 9.01
CA ARG A 85 1.33 2.87 8.77
C ARG A 85 1.71 2.70 7.31
N ARG A 86 2.72 1.87 7.03
CA ARG A 86 3.02 1.51 5.64
C ARG A 86 1.90 0.63 5.12
N PHE A 87 1.23 1.09 4.08
CA PHE A 87 0.21 0.32 3.40
C PHE A 87 0.88 -0.82 2.63
N ARG A 88 0.38 -2.03 2.83
CA ARG A 88 0.78 -3.21 2.06
C ARG A 88 -0.47 -3.72 1.38
N LEU A 89 -0.50 -3.69 0.05
CA LEU A 89 -1.51 -4.42 -0.68
C LEU A 89 -1.22 -5.90 -0.44
N MET A 90 -2.01 -6.54 0.44
CA MET A 90 -1.96 -7.98 0.57
C MET A 90 -2.60 -8.54 -0.70
N GLU A 91 -1.80 -8.84 -1.72
CA GLU A 91 -2.32 -9.56 -2.88
C GLU A 91 -3.03 -10.84 -2.39
N PRO A 92 -4.21 -11.18 -2.93
CA PRO A 92 -4.83 -12.48 -2.68
C PRO A 92 -3.84 -13.63 -2.94
N ALA A 93 -2.97 -13.49 -3.94
CA ALA A 93 -1.89 -14.42 -4.24
C ALA A 93 -0.87 -14.57 -3.09
N ILE A 94 -0.56 -13.50 -2.36
CA ILE A 94 0.33 -13.54 -1.19
C ILE A 94 -0.37 -14.22 0.00
N GLN A 95 -1.68 -14.04 0.19
CA GLN A 95 -2.44 -14.80 1.19
C GLN A 95 -2.49 -16.30 0.87
N ILE A 96 -2.72 -16.66 -0.39
CA ILE A 96 -2.71 -18.07 -0.85
C ILE A 96 -1.34 -18.68 -0.60
N LYS A 97 -0.24 -18.02 -0.97
CA LYS A 97 1.13 -18.51 -0.74
C LYS A 97 1.49 -18.58 0.75
N ALA A 98 1.11 -17.58 1.54
CA ALA A 98 1.36 -17.57 2.99
C ALA A 98 0.58 -18.68 3.71
N ARG A 99 -0.69 -18.90 3.33
CA ARG A 99 -1.52 -20.00 3.85
C ARG A 99 -0.98 -21.36 3.43
N ALA A 100 -0.59 -21.53 2.17
CA ALA A 100 0.03 -22.75 1.67
C ALA A 100 1.34 -23.08 2.41
N LYS A 101 2.20 -22.08 2.64
CA LYS A 101 3.47 -22.26 3.38
C LYS A 101 3.23 -22.66 4.84
N ARG A 102 2.26 -22.03 5.52
CA ARG A 102 1.88 -22.40 6.90
C ARG A 102 1.31 -23.82 7.00
N HIS A 103 0.48 -24.23 6.03
CA HIS A 103 -0.04 -25.58 5.98
C HIS A 103 1.05 -26.64 5.74
N LEU A 104 2.05 -26.32 4.89
CA LEU A 104 3.20 -27.19 4.67
C LEU A 104 4.07 -27.34 5.93
N GLN A 105 4.31 -26.23 6.64
CA GLN A 105 5.08 -26.25 7.89
C GLN A 105 4.38 -27.05 9.00
N ALA A 106 3.06 -26.90 9.14
CA ALA A 106 2.27 -27.68 10.10
C ALA A 106 2.34 -29.19 9.82
N LYS A 107 2.21 -29.59 8.54
CA LYS A 107 2.35 -31.00 8.14
C LYS A 107 3.73 -31.59 8.46
N ASN A 108 4.79 -30.82 8.24
CA ASN A 108 6.16 -31.29 8.52
C ASN A 108 6.43 -31.39 10.03
N SER A 109 5.88 -30.49 10.84
CA SER A 109 6.00 -30.59 12.30
C SER A 109 5.22 -31.76 12.91
N ASP A 110 4.07 -32.12 12.35
CA ASP A 110 3.31 -33.30 12.81
C ASP A 110 4.00 -34.62 12.43
N LYS A 111 4.64 -34.68 11.26
CA LYS A 111 5.43 -35.84 10.86
C LYS A 111 6.69 -36.02 11.71
N ALA A 112 7.35 -34.91 12.07
CA ALA A 112 8.54 -34.93 12.93
C ALA A 112 8.25 -35.32 14.39
N LYS A 113 7.01 -35.16 14.88
CA LYS A 113 6.60 -35.57 16.23
C LYS A 113 6.12 -37.03 16.35
N ARG A 114 6.00 -37.75 15.23
CA ARG A 114 5.53 -39.15 15.15
C ARG A 114 6.68 -40.17 15.00
N ILE A 115 7.92 -39.71 15.09
CA ILE A 115 9.16 -40.51 15.13
C ILE A 115 9.73 -40.33 16.52
#